data_AF-A0A843J264-F1
#
_entry.id   AF-A0A843J264-F1
#
_cell.length_a   1.000
_cell.length_b   1.000
_cell.length_c   1.000
_cell.angle_alpha   90.00
_cell.angle_beta   90.00
_cell.angle_gamma   90.00
#
_symmetry.space_group_name_H-M   'P 1'
#
loop_
_entity.id
_entity.type
_entity.pdbx_description
1 polymer ?
#
loop_
_entity_poly.entity_id
_entity_poly.type
_entity_poly.pdbx_seq_one_letter_code
_entity_poly.pdbx_strand_id
1 'polypeptide(L)'
;LIEEEGCEIVMALGMPGAVDKDKMCAHEASQGLIRAQLMTNTHIIEVFVHEDEAKDNNELAWLAEQRTREHALNAIRLVMYPNELIKMAGTGQRQGFEDAGPARN
;
A
#
# COMPACT_ATOMS: atom_id res chain seq x y z
N LEU A 1 -11.48 2.78 14.26
CA LEU A 1 -10.03 3.09 14.13
C LEU A 1 -9.79 4.58 14.02
N ILE A 2 -10.09 5.24 12.89
CA ILE A 2 -9.75 6.67 12.71
C ILE A 2 -10.57 7.57 13.63
N GLU A 3 -11.90 7.60 13.49
CA GLU A 3 -12.74 8.52 14.27
C GLU A 3 -12.96 8.07 15.72
N GLU A 4 -13.14 6.77 15.95
CA GLU A 4 -13.48 6.23 17.27
C GLU A 4 -12.26 5.91 18.15
N GLU A 5 -11.15 5.45 17.55
CA GLU A 5 -9.95 5.03 18.28
C GLU A 5 -8.79 6.05 18.12
N GLY A 6 -9.01 7.15 17.40
CA GLY A 6 -8.05 8.23 17.22
C GLY A 6 -6.79 7.87 16.43
N CYS A 7 -6.85 6.88 15.52
CA CYS A 7 -5.69 6.54 14.69
C CYS A 7 -5.36 7.65 13.68
N GLU A 8 -4.14 8.19 13.74
CA GLU A 8 -3.64 9.24 12.83
C GLU A 8 -3.25 8.72 11.43
N ILE A 9 -3.04 7.41 11.31
CA ILE A 9 -2.80 6.71 10.04
C ILE A 9 -3.26 5.26 10.20
N VAL A 10 -3.75 4.65 9.11
CA VAL A 10 -4.17 3.24 9.09
C VAL A 10 -3.49 2.53 7.93
N MET A 11 -3.14 1.26 8.11
CA MET A 11 -2.72 0.37 7.03
C MET A 11 -3.82 -0.67 6.78
N ALA A 12 -4.27 -0.81 5.54
CA ALA A 12 -5.27 -1.79 5.14
C ALA A 12 -4.59 -2.92 4.37
N LEU A 13 -4.39 -4.07 5.02
CA LEU A 13 -3.75 -5.24 4.43
C LEU A 13 -4.80 -6.14 3.78
N GLY A 14 -4.58 -6.54 2.52
CA GLY A 14 -5.49 -7.42 1.79
C GLY A 14 -4.78 -8.32 0.81
N MET A 15 -5.36 -9.49 0.55
CA MET A 15 -4.84 -10.44 -0.45
C MET A 15 -5.98 -10.84 -1.40
N PRO A 16 -6.24 -10.07 -2.47
CA PRO A 16 -7.25 -10.43 -3.45
C PRO A 16 -6.88 -11.71 -4.21
N GLY A 17 -7.87 -12.55 -4.48
CA GLY A 17 -7.69 -13.75 -5.30
C GLY A 17 -7.46 -13.43 -6.77
N ALA A 18 -7.02 -14.45 -7.52
CA ALA A 18 -6.61 -14.29 -8.92
C ALA A 18 -7.77 -14.14 -9.93
N VAL A 19 -9.01 -14.47 -9.56
CA VAL A 19 -10.14 -14.45 -10.50
C VAL A 19 -10.71 -13.04 -10.71
N ASP A 20 -11.28 -12.76 -11.89
CA ASP A 20 -11.77 -11.42 -12.25
C ASP A 20 -12.80 -10.86 -11.25
N LYS A 21 -13.61 -11.73 -10.64
CA LYS A 21 -14.56 -11.33 -9.61
C LYS A 21 -13.86 -10.79 -8.36
N ASP A 22 -12.74 -11.38 -7.97
CA ASP A 22 -11.96 -10.93 -6.81
C ASP A 22 -11.28 -9.59 -7.11
N LYS A 23 -10.84 -9.37 -8.37
CA LYS A 23 -10.32 -8.06 -8.82
C LYS A 23 -11.39 -6.96 -8.75
N MET A 24 -12.63 -7.29 -9.09
CA MET A 24 -13.76 -6.36 -8.94
C MET A 24 -14.04 -6.05 -7.46
N CYS A 25 -14.05 -7.07 -6.59
CA CYS A 25 -14.19 -6.86 -5.15
C CYS A 25 -13.03 -6.03 -4.56
N ALA A 26 -11.79 -6.26 -4.99
CA ALA A 26 -10.64 -5.46 -4.60
C ALA A 26 -10.81 -4.00 -5.04
N HIS A 27 -11.27 -3.76 -6.27
CA HIS A 27 -11.56 -2.41 -6.76
C HIS A 27 -12.62 -1.70 -5.92
N GLU A 28 -13.72 -2.37 -5.60
CA GLU A 28 -14.76 -1.82 -4.72
C GLU A 28 -14.23 -1.51 -3.32
N ALA A 29 -13.38 -2.38 -2.76
CA ALA A 29 -12.70 -2.16 -1.50
C ALA A 29 -11.80 -0.92 -1.55
N SER A 30 -10.94 -0.78 -2.57
CA SER A 30 -10.08 0.39 -2.77
C SER A 30 -10.89 1.69 -2.89
N GLN A 31 -12.03 1.66 -3.61
CA GLN A 31 -12.93 2.83 -3.64
C GLN A 31 -13.50 3.17 -2.26
N GLY A 32 -13.83 2.15 -1.45
CA GLY A 32 -14.24 2.33 -0.06
C GLY A 32 -13.16 3.01 0.78
N LEU A 33 -11.91 2.57 0.66
CA LEU A 33 -10.77 3.18 1.35
C LEU A 33 -10.56 4.64 0.93
N ILE A 34 -10.64 4.95 -0.37
CA ILE A 34 -10.56 6.33 -0.88
C ILE A 34 -11.66 7.20 -0.25
N ARG A 35 -12.90 6.71 -0.20
CA ARG A 35 -14.01 7.45 0.42
C ARG A 35 -13.76 7.69 1.90
N ALA A 36 -13.29 6.69 2.63
CA ALA A 36 -12.95 6.84 4.04
C ALA A 36 -11.86 7.91 4.26
N GLN A 37 -10.79 7.90 3.46
CA GLN A 37 -9.73 8.92 3.54
C GLN A 37 -10.27 10.34 3.33
N LEU A 38 -11.16 10.53 2.35
CA LEU A 38 -11.76 11.84 2.06
C LEU A 38 -12.70 12.31 3.17
N MET A 39 -13.43 11.38 3.79
CA MET A 39 -14.37 11.69 4.87
C MET A 39 -13.65 12.05 6.18
N THR A 40 -12.51 11.42 6.46
CA THR A 40 -11.77 11.65 7.72
C THR A 40 -10.57 12.58 7.58
N ASN A 41 -10.19 12.97 6.35
CA ASN A 41 -8.93 13.68 6.05
C ASN A 41 -7.69 12.97 6.63
N THR A 42 -7.70 11.64 6.65
CA THR A 42 -6.64 10.82 7.21
C THR A 42 -6.10 9.87 6.15
N HIS A 43 -4.79 9.64 6.13
CA HIS A 43 -4.21 8.69 5.20
C HIS A 43 -4.54 7.25 5.60
N ILE A 44 -4.94 6.45 4.62
CA ILE A 44 -5.01 4.99 4.70
C ILE A 44 -4.01 4.45 3.68
N ILE A 45 -3.07 3.64 4.13
CA ILE A 45 -2.08 2.98 3.29
C ILE A 45 -2.65 1.64 2.86
N GLU A 46 -3.13 1.57 1.62
CA GLU A 46 -3.60 0.34 1.00
C GLU A 46 -2.42 -0.57 0.66
N VAL A 47 -2.43 -1.79 1.20
CA VAL A 47 -1.38 -2.80 1.02
C VAL A 47 -2.06 -4.08 0.51
N PHE A 48 -2.41 -4.07 -0.77
CA PHE A 48 -2.99 -5.23 -1.44
C PHE A 48 -1.93 -6.02 -2.19
N VAL A 49 -2.03 -7.35 -2.14
CA VAL A 49 -1.15 -8.29 -2.85
C VAL A 49 -2.06 -9.30 -3.54
N HIS A 50 -2.14 -9.22 -4.86
CA HIS A 50 -2.96 -10.17 -5.62
C HIS A 50 -2.20 -11.48 -5.79
N GLU A 51 -2.92 -12.60 -5.70
CA GLU A 51 -2.32 -13.93 -5.85
C GLU A 51 -1.62 -14.13 -7.21
N ASP A 52 -2.06 -13.42 -8.26
CA ASP A 52 -1.48 -13.49 -9.61
C ASP A 52 -0.21 -12.63 -9.81
N GLU A 53 0.22 -11.88 -8.78
CA GLU A 53 1.50 -11.16 -8.79
C GLU A 53 2.71 -12.06 -8.54
N ALA A 54 2.49 -13.25 -7.99
CA ALA A 54 3.53 -14.22 -7.64
C ALA A 54 3.38 -15.52 -8.44
N LYS A 55 4.50 -16.21 -8.69
CA LYS A 55 4.51 -17.47 -9.46
C LYS A 55 4.14 -18.67 -8.60
N ASP A 56 4.39 -18.59 -7.30
CA ASP A 56 4.09 -19.64 -6.34
C ASP A 56 3.80 -19.06 -4.94
N ASN A 57 3.35 -19.94 -4.03
CA ASN A 57 2.99 -19.55 -2.67
C ASN A 57 4.16 -19.02 -1.84
N ASN A 58 5.41 -19.41 -2.15
CA ASN A 58 6.57 -18.91 -1.43
C ASN A 58 6.89 -17.48 -1.85
N GLU A 59 6.85 -17.19 -3.15
CA GLU A 59 6.98 -15.84 -3.69
C GLU A 59 5.83 -14.95 -3.23
N LEU A 60 4.60 -15.47 -3.15
CA LEU A 60 3.44 -14.73 -2.64
C LEU A 60 3.62 -14.34 -1.17
N ALA A 61 4.04 -15.29 -0.32
CA ALA A 61 4.30 -15.04 1.09
C ALA A 61 5.42 -14.01 1.28
N TRP A 62 6.52 -14.16 0.52
CA TRP A 62 7.62 -13.19 0.52
C TRP A 62 7.17 -11.80 0.07
N LEU A 63 6.40 -11.71 -1.03
CA LEU A 63 5.92 -10.45 -1.58
C LEU A 63 5.00 -9.73 -0.60
N ALA A 64 4.10 -10.47 0.04
CA ALA A 64 3.21 -9.91 1.04
C ALA A 64 3.96 -9.36 2.25
N GLU A 65 4.98 -10.08 2.73
CA GLU A 65 5.83 -9.59 3.82
C GLU A 65 6.60 -8.33 3.41
N GLN A 66 7.29 -8.36 2.26
CA GLN A 66 8.10 -7.22 1.80
C GLN A 66 7.26 -5.97 1.55
N ARG A 67 6.16 -6.11 0.80
CA ARG A 67 5.25 -4.98 0.51
C ARG A 67 4.70 -4.38 1.80
N THR A 68 4.32 -5.22 2.77
CA THR A 68 3.85 -4.73 4.08
C THR A 68 4.94 -3.96 4.82
N ARG A 69 6.17 -4.48 4.87
CA ARG A 69 7.31 -3.81 5.52
C ARG A 69 7.61 -2.46 4.89
N GLU A 70 7.64 -2.38 3.57
CA GLU A 70 7.97 -1.15 2.84
C GLU A 70 6.85 -0.11 2.95
N HIS A 71 5.58 -0.52 2.91
CA HIS A 71 4.47 0.39 3.19
C HIS A 71 4.43 0.85 4.65
N ALA A 72 4.85 0.02 5.61
CA ALA A 72 5.00 0.46 7.00
C ALA A 72 6.06 1.56 7.13
N LEU A 73 7.17 1.47 6.38
CA LEU A 73 8.15 2.57 6.31
C LEU A 73 7.54 3.83 5.71
N ASN A 74 6.70 3.72 4.67
CA ASN A 74 5.99 4.87 4.12
C ASN A 74 5.00 5.49 5.12
N ALA A 75 4.29 4.67 5.90
CA ALA A 75 3.42 5.14 6.96
C ALA A 75 4.21 5.93 8.03
N ILE A 76 5.36 5.39 8.47
CA ILE A 76 6.26 6.07 9.41
C ILE A 76 6.76 7.40 8.80
N ARG A 77 7.19 7.41 7.54
CA ARG A 77 7.67 8.62 6.86
C ARG A 77 6.58 9.68 6.75
N LEU A 78 5.33 9.30 6.46
CA LEU A 78 4.22 10.24 6.39
C LEU A 78 3.94 10.90 7.75
N VAL A 79 3.94 10.12 8.83
CA VAL A 79 3.63 10.62 10.17
C VAL A 79 4.81 11.39 10.78
N MET A 80 6.03 10.90 10.61
CA MET A 80 7.20 11.36 11.38
C MET A 80 8.24 12.12 10.54
N TYR A 81 8.39 11.80 9.25
CA TYR A 81 9.51 12.28 8.41
C TYR A 81 9.10 12.68 6.98
N PRO A 82 8.10 13.56 6.79
CA PRO A 82 7.53 13.81 5.46
C PRO A 82 8.55 14.38 4.45
N ASN A 83 9.59 15.08 4.93
CA ASN A 83 10.67 15.59 4.10
C ASN A 83 11.49 14.49 3.40
N GLU A 84 11.51 13.26 3.93
CA GLU A 84 12.17 12.14 3.25
C GLU A 84 11.45 11.76 1.96
N LEU A 85 10.11 11.76 1.97
CA LEU A 85 9.31 11.45 0.79
C LEU A 85 9.55 12.47 -0.33
N ILE A 86 9.73 13.75 0.03
CA ILE A 86 10.04 14.82 -0.93
C ILE A 86 11.39 14.56 -1.61
N LYS A 87 12.41 14.09 -0.87
CA LYS A 87 13.73 13.77 -1.43
C LYS A 87 13.69 12.57 -2.39
N MET A 88 12.76 11.64 -2.15
CA MET A 88 12.55 10.47 -3.00
C MET A 88 11.57 10.72 -4.16
N ALA A 89 11.06 11.95 -4.30
CA ALA A 89 10.14 12.28 -5.38
C ALA A 89 10.81 12.07 -6.74
N GLY A 90 10.23 11.19 -7.57
CA GLY A 90 10.74 10.90 -8.91
C GLY A 90 11.87 9.89 -8.99
N THR A 91 12.26 9.22 -7.88
CA THR A 91 13.33 8.21 -7.88
C THR A 91 12.87 6.78 -8.21
N GLY A 92 11.56 6.57 -8.45
CA GLY A 92 11.01 5.29 -8.89
C GLY A 92 10.93 4.21 -7.82
N GLN A 93 10.74 4.61 -6.55
CA GLN A 93 10.55 3.69 -5.43
C GLN A 93 9.35 2.76 -5.67
N ARG A 94 9.51 1.46 -5.38
CA ARG A 94 8.46 0.42 -5.43
C ARG A 94 8.19 -0.16 -4.05
N GLN A 95 7.13 -0.96 -3.97
CA GLN A 95 6.77 -1.72 -2.77
C GLN A 95 6.53 -3.20 -3.11
N GLY A 96 7.37 -4.08 -2.60
CA GLY A 96 7.42 -5.52 -2.87
C GLY A 96 8.64 -5.91 -3.71
N PHE A 97 8.57 -5.68 -5.02
CA PHE A 97 9.68 -5.95 -5.95
C PHE A 97 10.66 -4.77 -6.03
N GLU A 98 11.76 -4.96 -6.75
CA GLU A 98 12.81 -3.95 -6.94
C GLU A 98 12.29 -2.61 -7.48
N ASP A 99 12.96 -1.53 -7.06
CA ASP A 99 12.71 -0.17 -7.54
C ASP A 99 12.83 -0.07 -9.07
N ALA A 100 11.94 0.72 -9.68
CA ALA A 100 11.99 0.94 -11.13
C ALA A 100 13.12 1.90 -11.56
N GLY A 101 13.70 2.64 -10.60
CA GLY A 101 14.72 3.65 -10.84
C GLY A 101 14.17 5.01 -11.30
N PRO A 102 15.03 6.05 -11.33
CA PRO A 102 14.60 7.42 -11.59
C PRO A 102 14.13 7.61 -13.04
N ALA A 103 13.08 8.41 -13.22
CA ALA A 103 12.54 8.72 -14.55
C ALA A 103 13.40 9.72 -15.34
N ARG A 104 14.32 10.43 -14.68
CA ARG A 104 15.26 11.39 -15.27
C ARG A 104 16.63 11.21 -14.59
N ASN A 105 17.67 11.08 -15.40
CA ASN A 105 19.07 11.02 -14.96
C ASN A 105 19.65 12.42 -14.73
#